data_AF-A0A7L2J0I4-F1
#
_entry.id   AF-A0A7L2J0I4-F1
#
_cell.length_a   1.000
_cell.length_b   1.000
_cell.length_c   1.000
_cell.angle_alpha   90.00
_cell.angle_beta   90.00
_cell.angle_gamma   90.00
#
_symmetry.space_group_name_H-M   'P 1'
#
loop_
_entity.id
_entity.type
_entity.pdbx_description
1 polymer ?
#
loop_
_entity_poly.entity_id
_entity_poly.type
_entity_poly.pdbx_seq_one_letter_code
_entity_poly.pdbx_strand_id
1 'polypeptide(L)'
;MTVTYTSRVATARFGGFSQLLLLWRGSIYKLLYRELLLFLTAYLGLSLAYRFLLSEAQRRLFEKLALYCDKSANLIPVSFVLGFYVALVLERWWGQFRTVPAPDGLMVAVAGSVHG
;
A
#
# COMPACT_ATOMS: atom_id res chain seq x y z
N MET A 1 1.31 -14.58 1.51
CA MET A 1 2.70 -15.09 1.55
C MET A 1 3.54 -14.10 2.32
N THR A 2 4.22 -14.55 3.37
CA THR A 2 5.18 -13.73 4.13
C THR A 2 6.40 -13.44 3.25
N VAL A 3 6.90 -12.19 3.29
CA VAL A 3 8.11 -11.79 2.57
C VAL A 3 9.14 -11.35 3.60
N THR A 4 10.13 -12.22 3.83
CA THR A 4 11.19 -11.96 4.81
C THR A 4 12.33 -11.19 4.16
N TYR A 5 12.56 -9.95 4.59
CA TYR A 5 13.68 -9.09 4.14
C TYR A 5 14.61 -8.68 5.30
N THR A 6 14.44 -9.26 6.49
CA THR A 6 15.17 -8.91 7.73
C THR A 6 16.69 -8.92 7.55
N SER A 7 17.24 -9.90 6.83
CA SER A 7 18.69 -9.98 6.59
C SER A 7 19.23 -8.86 5.70
N ARG A 8 18.39 -8.29 4.80
CA ARG A 8 18.78 -7.20 3.89
C ARG A 8 18.81 -5.83 4.57
N VAL A 9 18.13 -5.68 5.70
CA VAL A 9 18.08 -4.45 6.50
C VAL A 9 18.82 -4.57 7.84
N ALA A 10 19.62 -5.63 8.02
CA ALA A 10 20.33 -5.88 9.28
C ALA A 10 21.42 -4.84 9.58
N THR A 11 21.96 -4.15 8.57
CA THR A 11 22.94 -3.07 8.75
C THR A 11 22.47 -1.80 8.07
N ALA A 12 22.61 -0.67 8.77
CA ALA A 12 22.27 0.66 8.24
C ALA A 12 23.36 1.12 7.27
N ARG A 13 23.20 0.79 5.98
CA ARG A 13 24.07 1.24 4.89
C ARG A 13 23.44 2.39 4.12
N PHE A 14 24.28 3.26 3.55
CA PHE A 14 23.82 4.23 2.55
C PHE A 14 23.17 3.47 1.38
N GLY A 15 21.88 3.77 1.12
CA GLY A 15 21.09 3.05 0.11
C GLY A 15 20.49 1.70 0.55
N GLY A 16 20.49 1.36 1.85
CA GLY A 16 19.86 0.12 2.31
C GLY A 16 18.36 0.03 1.98
N PHE A 17 17.62 1.13 2.19
CA PHE A 17 16.19 1.18 1.86
C PHE A 17 15.92 1.32 0.35
N SER A 18 16.79 1.96 -0.43
CA SER A 18 16.58 2.09 -1.88
C SER A 18 16.65 0.73 -2.59
N GLN A 19 17.44 -0.20 -2.06
CA GLN A 19 17.46 -1.59 -2.55
C GLN A 19 16.11 -2.30 -2.38
N LEU A 20 15.30 -1.95 -1.37
CA LEU A 20 13.97 -2.54 -1.17
C LEU A 20 12.96 -2.10 -2.24
N LEU A 21 13.13 -0.91 -2.81
CA LEU A 21 12.28 -0.41 -3.89
C LEU A 21 12.48 -1.19 -5.20
N LEU A 22 13.56 -1.95 -5.34
CA LEU A 22 13.83 -2.76 -6.54
C LEU A 22 13.27 -4.19 -6.45
N LEU A 23 12.73 -4.59 -5.30
CA LEU A 23 12.15 -5.93 -5.14
C LEU A 23 10.76 -5.99 -5.81
N TRP A 24 10.46 -7.13 -6.43
CA TRP A 24 9.15 -7.38 -7.06
C TRP A 24 8.19 -8.21 -6.18
N ARG A 25 8.73 -9.20 -5.44
CA ARG A 25 7.90 -10.07 -4.60
C ARG A 25 7.43 -9.32 -3.36
N GLY A 26 6.11 -9.15 -3.24
CA GLY A 26 5.48 -8.44 -2.11
C GLY A 26 5.71 -6.92 -2.13
N SER A 27 6.16 -6.36 -3.25
CA SER A 27 6.33 -4.92 -3.37
C SER A 27 5.02 -4.21 -3.69
N ILE A 28 5.01 -2.91 -3.41
CA ILE A 28 3.87 -2.03 -3.67
C ILE A 28 3.47 -2.01 -5.15
N TYR A 29 4.44 -2.16 -6.07
CA TYR A 29 4.17 -2.19 -7.51
C TYR A 29 3.31 -3.39 -7.89
N LYS A 30 3.60 -4.57 -7.34
CA LYS A 30 2.80 -5.77 -7.61
C LYS A 30 1.37 -5.65 -7.06
N LEU A 31 1.17 -4.85 -6.02
CA LEU A 31 -0.14 -4.59 -5.44
C LEU A 31 -0.92 -3.55 -6.25
N LEU A 32 -0.28 -2.45 -6.67
CA LEU A 32 -0.95 -1.27 -7.27
C LEU A 32 -0.95 -1.24 -8.80
N TYR A 33 -0.30 -2.17 -9.50
CA TYR A 33 -0.12 -2.03 -10.95
C TYR A 33 -1.44 -1.97 -11.73
N ARG A 34 -2.50 -2.65 -11.26
CA ARG A 34 -3.81 -2.65 -11.95
C ARG A 34 -4.53 -1.33 -11.76
N GLU A 35 -4.52 -0.83 -10.53
CA GLU A 35 -5.11 0.43 -10.10
C GLU A 35 -4.40 1.60 -10.77
N LEU A 36 -3.06 1.55 -10.84
CA LEU A 36 -2.25 2.55 -11.53
C LEU A 36 -2.57 2.56 -13.03
N LEU A 37 -2.69 1.39 -13.66
CA LEU A 37 -3.03 1.29 -15.08
C LEU A 37 -4.43 1.86 -15.33
N LEU A 38 -5.41 1.51 -14.50
CA LEU A 38 -6.77 2.06 -14.59
C LEU A 38 -6.78 3.59 -14.41
N PHE A 39 -6.05 4.11 -13.42
CA PHE A 39 -5.90 5.54 -13.21
C PHE A 39 -5.26 6.24 -14.42
N LEU A 40 -4.18 5.67 -14.95
CA LEU A 40 -3.46 6.24 -16.08
C LEU A 40 -4.32 6.23 -17.36
N THR A 41 -5.05 5.13 -17.62
CA THR A 41 -5.95 5.05 -18.77
C THR A 41 -7.10 6.05 -18.68
N ALA A 42 -7.69 6.24 -17.51
CA ALA A 42 -8.72 7.26 -17.29
C ALA A 42 -8.16 8.68 -17.47
N TYR A 43 -6.99 8.96 -16.90
CA TYR A 43 -6.34 10.26 -17.00
C TYR A 43 -5.96 10.60 -18.45
N LEU A 44 -5.31 9.67 -19.14
CA LEU A 44 -4.95 9.84 -20.56
C LEU A 44 -6.21 9.92 -21.43
N GLY A 45 -7.25 9.13 -21.15
CA GLY A 45 -8.53 9.22 -21.83
C GLY A 45 -9.15 10.61 -21.73
N LEU A 46 -9.20 11.19 -20.53
CA LEU A 46 -9.67 12.57 -20.31
C LEU A 46 -8.78 13.60 -21.01
N SER A 47 -7.45 13.42 -20.97
CA SER A 47 -6.51 14.30 -21.65
C SER A 47 -6.70 14.30 -23.17
N LEU A 48 -6.90 13.13 -23.77
CA LEU A 48 -7.18 12.98 -25.20
C LEU A 48 -8.56 13.55 -25.56
N ALA A 49 -9.59 13.30 -24.75
CA ALA A 49 -10.90 13.89 -24.96
C ALA A 49 -10.86 15.43 -24.95
N TYR A 50 -10.15 16.02 -23.98
CA TYR A 50 -9.94 17.47 -23.91
C TYR A 50 -9.25 18.02 -25.17
N ARG A 51 -8.23 17.33 -25.68
CA ARG A 51 -7.42 17.79 -26.83
C ARG A 51 -8.09 17.57 -28.20
N PHE A 52 -8.82 16.47 -28.38
CA PHE A 52 -9.30 16.05 -29.70
C PHE A 52 -10.83 16.09 -29.85
N LEU A 53 -11.60 15.96 -28.77
CA LEU A 53 -13.07 15.88 -28.85
C LEU A 53 -13.76 17.20 -28.45
N LEU A 54 -13.22 17.94 -27.47
CA LEU A 54 -13.89 19.14 -26.95
C LEU A 54 -13.67 20.38 -27.83
N SER A 55 -14.77 21.10 -28.08
CA SER A 55 -14.77 22.43 -28.71
C SER A 55 -14.29 23.53 -27.73
N GLU A 56 -13.94 24.71 -28.25
CA GLU A 56 -13.37 25.80 -27.41
C GLU A 56 -14.26 26.19 -26.22
N ALA A 57 -15.59 26.27 -26.43
CA ALA A 57 -16.53 26.60 -25.36
C ALA A 57 -16.56 25.51 -24.27
N GLN A 58 -16.50 24.24 -24.66
CA GLN A 58 -16.47 23.11 -23.74
C GLN A 58 -15.15 23.01 -22.99
N ARG A 59 -14.02 23.35 -23.63
CA ARG A 59 -12.70 23.39 -22.97
C ARG A 59 -12.68 24.38 -21.81
N ARG A 60 -13.21 25.60 -22.00
CA ARG A 60 -13.30 26.61 -20.93
C ARG A 60 -14.14 26.13 -19.74
N LEU A 61 -15.19 25.34 -19.99
CA LEU A 61 -15.99 24.72 -18.92
C LEU A 61 -15.18 23.61 -18.21
N PHE A 62 -14.48 22.77 -18.96
CA PHE A 62 -13.62 21.72 -18.40
C PHE A 62 -12.50 22.30 -17.51
N GLU A 63 -11.87 23.41 -17.92
CA GLU A 63 -10.86 24.11 -17.12
C GLU A 63 -11.43 24.60 -15.78
N LYS A 64 -12.64 25.18 -15.78
CA LYS A 64 -13.31 25.61 -14.55
C LYS A 64 -13.63 24.42 -13.64
N LEU A 65 -14.06 23.30 -14.20
CA LEU A 65 -14.30 22.06 -13.46
C LEU A 65 -13.01 21.50 -12.85
N ALA A 66 -11.91 21.46 -13.62
CA ALA A 66 -10.62 20.99 -13.13
C ALA A 66 -10.13 21.83 -11.93
N LEU A 67 -10.23 23.16 -12.03
CA LEU A 67 -9.89 24.07 -10.93
C LEU A 67 -10.81 23.89 -9.70
N TYR A 68 -12.08 23.58 -9.91
CA TYR A 68 -13.01 23.29 -8.81
C TYR A 68 -12.67 21.98 -8.09
N CYS A 69 -12.34 20.93 -8.85
CA CYS A 69 -11.91 19.64 -8.31
C CYS A 69 -10.58 19.75 -7.56
N ASP A 70 -9.62 20.50 -8.08
CA ASP A 70 -8.31 20.72 -7.43
C ASP A 70 -8.46 21.42 -6.08
N LYS A 71 -9.33 22.44 -6.01
CA LYS A 71 -9.69 23.09 -4.74
C LYS A 71 -10.26 22.07 -3.76
N SER A 72 -11.15 21.19 -4.22
CA SER A 72 -11.83 20.19 -3.38
C SER A 72 -10.92 19.06 -2.89
N ALA A 73 -9.90 18.70 -3.68
CA ALA A 73 -8.97 17.62 -3.36
C ALA A 73 -8.18 17.86 -2.06
N ASN A 74 -7.92 19.13 -1.72
CA ASN A 74 -7.14 19.50 -0.54
C ASN A 74 -7.97 19.62 0.76
N LEU A 75 -9.30 19.52 0.71
CA LEU A 75 -10.15 19.73 1.90
C LEU A 75 -10.16 18.52 2.85
N ILE A 76 -9.82 17.33 2.38
CA ILE A 76 -9.89 16.11 3.19
C ILE A 76 -8.46 15.69 3.55
N PRO A 77 -8.08 15.70 4.85
CA PRO A 77 -6.79 15.18 5.28
C PRO A 77 -6.81 13.65 5.25
N VAL A 78 -6.81 13.07 4.05
CA VAL A 78 -6.85 11.61 3.83
C VAL A 78 -5.68 10.93 4.53
N SER A 79 -4.51 11.57 4.57
CA SER A 79 -3.32 11.08 5.25
C SER A 79 -3.55 10.80 6.74
N PHE A 80 -4.35 11.63 7.42
CA PHE A 80 -4.65 11.45 8.84
C PHE A 80 -5.49 10.19 9.05
N VAL A 81 -6.63 10.10 8.36
CA VAL A 81 -7.56 8.96 8.48
C VAL A 81 -6.89 7.65 8.06
N LEU A 82 -6.11 7.69 6.97
CA LEU A 82 -5.33 6.54 6.51
C LEU A 82 -4.32 6.08 7.56
N GLY A 83 -3.64 7.03 8.23
CA GLY A 83 -2.70 6.74 9.32
C GLY A 83 -3.35 5.96 10.47
N PHE A 84 -4.50 6.43 10.98
CA PHE A 84 -5.22 5.70 12.04
C PHE A 84 -5.69 4.33 11.58
N TYR A 85 -6.25 4.25 10.37
CA TYR A 85 -6.75 3.01 9.83
C TYR A 85 -5.63 1.95 9.70
N VAL A 86 -4.49 2.34 9.11
CA VAL A 86 -3.34 1.44 8.95
C VAL A 86 -2.78 1.00 10.30
N ALA A 87 -2.67 1.90 11.27
CA ALA A 87 -2.20 1.57 12.62
C ALA A 87 -3.07 0.48 13.28
N LEU A 88 -4.40 0.63 13.22
CA LEU A 88 -5.35 -0.35 13.75
C LEU A 88 -5.24 -1.71 13.04
N VAL A 89 -5.09 -1.70 11.71
CA VAL A 89 -4.95 -2.94 10.92
C VAL A 89 -3.66 -3.68 11.29
N LEU A 90 -2.54 -2.96 11.46
CA LEU A 90 -1.26 -3.54 11.87
C LEU A 90 -1.33 -4.16 13.28
N GLU A 91 -1.97 -3.47 14.23
CA GLU A 91 -2.16 -3.99 15.59
C GLU A 91 -2.93 -5.30 15.59
N ARG A 92 -4.05 -5.36 14.85
CA ARG A 92 -4.87 -6.57 14.71
C ARG A 92 -4.12 -7.69 14.00
N TRP A 93 -3.40 -7.38 12.93
CA TRP A 93 -2.61 -8.36 12.19
C TRP A 93 -1.55 -9.01 13.09
N TRP A 94 -0.83 -8.21 13.90
CA TRP A 94 0.15 -8.75 14.84
C TRP A 94 -0.50 -9.53 16.00
N GLY A 95 -1.67 -9.07 16.46
CA GLY A 95 -2.50 -9.82 17.40
C GLY A 95 -2.82 -11.22 16.89
N GLN A 96 -3.33 -11.33 15.65
CA GLN A 96 -3.65 -12.60 15.01
C GLN A 96 -2.43 -13.52 14.86
N PHE A 97 -1.28 -12.95 14.47
CA PHE A 97 -0.04 -13.73 14.35
C PHE A 97 0.39 -14.35 15.69
N ARG A 98 0.29 -13.60 16.80
CA ARG A 98 0.63 -14.08 18.14
C ARG A 98 -0.36 -15.12 18.69
N THR A 99 -1.60 -15.13 18.21
CA THR A 99 -2.60 -16.12 18.63
C THR A 99 -2.47 -17.47 17.93
N VAL A 100 -1.59 -17.60 16.92
CA VAL A 100 -1.33 -18.90 16.29
C VAL A 100 -0.68 -19.83 17.33
N PRO A 101 -1.30 -20.97 17.67
CA PRO A 101 -0.80 -21.85 18.71
C PRO A 101 0.50 -22.51 18.25
N ALA A 102 1.54 -22.41 19.08
CA ALA A 102 2.82 -23.07 18.90
C ALA A 102 2.94 -24.20 19.92
N PRO A 103 3.22 -25.46 19.51
CA PRO A 103 3.25 -26.59 20.42
C PRO A 103 4.50 -26.61 21.32
N ASP A 104 5.48 -25.74 21.08
CA ASP A 104 6.80 -25.73 21.71
C ASP A 104 6.74 -25.83 23.24
N GLY A 105 5.89 -25.01 23.87
CA GLY A 105 5.72 -25.04 25.33
C GLY A 105 5.12 -26.35 25.84
N LEU A 106 4.14 -26.90 25.13
CA LEU A 106 3.51 -28.18 25.47
C LEU A 106 4.47 -29.35 25.24
N MET A 107 5.25 -29.32 24.16
CA MET A 107 6.24 -30.34 23.83
C MET A 107 7.31 -30.47 24.92
N VAL A 108 7.84 -29.35 25.41
CA VAL A 108 8.83 -29.36 26.52
C VAL A 108 8.21 -29.93 27.79
N ALA A 109 6.97 -29.54 28.10
CA ALA A 109 6.27 -30.05 29.28
C ALA A 109 6.03 -31.56 29.21
N VAL A 110 5.58 -32.09 28.06
CA VAL A 110 5.36 -33.52 27.86
C VAL A 110 6.68 -34.30 27.90
N ALA A 111 7.72 -33.81 27.23
CA ALA A 111 9.03 -34.46 27.19
C ALA A 111 9.69 -34.58 28.58
N GLY A 112 9.49 -33.59 29.45
CA GLY A 112 10.01 -33.62 30.82
C GLY A 112 9.15 -34.41 31.82
N SER A 113 7.87 -34.63 31.51
CA SER A 113 6.91 -35.22 32.47
C SER A 113 6.56 -36.68 32.17
N VAL A 114 6.53 -37.08 30.89
CA VAL A 114 6.18 -38.44 30.46
C VAL A 114 7.45 -39.25 30.28
N HIS A 115 7.71 -40.15 31.22
CA HIS A 115 8.79 -41.13 31.15
C HIS A 115 8.22 -42.48 30.67
N GLY A 116 9.00 -43.21 29.87
CA GLY A 116 8.76 -44.61 29.53
C GLY A 116 9.45 -45.55 30.51
#